data_AF-A4JQL4-F1
#
_entry.id   AF-A4JQL4-F1
#
_cell.length_a   1.000
_cell.length_b   1.000
_cell.length_c   1.000
_cell.angle_alpha   90.00
_cell.angle_beta   90.00
_cell.angle_gamma   90.00
#
_symmetry.space_group_name_H-M   'P 1'
#
loop_
_entity.id
_entity.type
_entity.pdbx_description
1 polymer ?
#
loop_
_entity_poly.entity_id
_entity_poly.type
_entity_poly.pdbx_seq_one_letter_code
_entity_poly.pdbx_strand_id
1 'polypeptide(L)'
;MIRRSKRRAGDAAAPAPMKWAVVALAAVLAGCGHSPPTRYVALSATPATSIRADEPIEPVQLTAVHVPAELDRPEVVVQRSANRVWIDEGARWAGPLDRMMRRTLAQDLLTRLPPGAVVLPDAPRPPDTRTLVVTVLDVHADDGGTLTLEAAWTVLAGRPERVSASRETTLTASLTQHGAAAQAAALSAILGRLADQIAAGLPPR
;
A
#
# COMPACT_ATOMS: atom_id res chain seq x y z
N MET A 1 -97.01 -17.33 0.74
CA MET A 1 -96.38 -16.39 1.69
C MET A 1 -95.12 -17.07 2.23
N ILE A 2 -93.91 -16.69 1.78
CA ILE A 2 -92.61 -16.92 2.45
C ILE A 2 -91.62 -16.00 1.71
N ARG A 3 -91.17 -14.94 2.40
CA ARG A 3 -90.12 -14.02 1.95
C ARG A 3 -88.77 -14.73 2.07
N ARG A 4 -88.01 -14.88 0.99
CA ARG A 4 -86.57 -15.19 1.06
C ARG A 4 -85.76 -13.91 0.87
N SER A 5 -85.07 -13.53 1.95
CA SER A 5 -84.23 -12.35 2.07
C SER A 5 -83.00 -12.44 1.15
N LYS A 6 -82.78 -11.39 0.37
CA LYS A 6 -81.57 -11.15 -0.41
C LYS A 6 -80.41 -10.86 0.57
N ARG A 7 -79.46 -11.79 0.75
CA ARG A 7 -78.20 -11.51 1.45
C ARG A 7 -77.35 -10.60 0.55
N ARG A 8 -77.00 -9.41 1.04
CA ARG A 8 -75.99 -8.54 0.42
C ARG A 8 -74.63 -9.21 0.55
N ALA A 9 -73.94 -9.38 -0.57
CA ALA A 9 -72.51 -9.63 -0.57
C ALA A 9 -71.82 -8.40 0.06
N GLY A 10 -71.00 -8.62 1.08
CA GLY A 10 -70.12 -7.60 1.61
C GLY A 10 -69.02 -7.38 0.59
N ASP A 11 -68.98 -6.19 -0.01
CA ASP A 11 -67.79 -5.72 -0.72
C ASP A 11 -66.65 -5.67 0.30
N ALA A 12 -65.71 -6.61 0.17
CA ALA A 12 -64.42 -6.52 0.81
C ALA A 12 -63.72 -5.31 0.18
N ALA A 13 -63.69 -4.18 0.91
CA ALA A 13 -62.99 -2.98 0.49
C ALA A 13 -61.53 -3.35 0.18
N ALA A 14 -61.15 -3.28 -1.10
CA ALA A 14 -59.78 -3.49 -1.52
C ALA A 14 -58.88 -2.51 -0.74
N PRO A 15 -57.80 -2.97 -0.08
CA PRO A 15 -56.93 -2.09 0.68
C PRO A 15 -56.33 -1.05 -0.28
N ALA A 16 -56.54 0.23 0.05
CA ALA A 16 -56.14 1.38 -0.77
C ALA A 16 -54.67 1.27 -1.27
N PRO A 17 -54.40 1.62 -2.55
CA PRO A 17 -53.08 1.49 -3.19
C PRO A 17 -51.98 2.32 -2.50
N MET A 18 -52.37 3.29 -1.68
CA MET A 18 -51.48 4.19 -0.96
C MET A 18 -50.64 3.51 0.12
N LYS A 19 -51.13 2.43 0.75
CA LYS A 19 -50.36 1.69 1.76
C LYS A 19 -49.20 0.91 1.13
N TRP A 20 -49.39 0.40 -0.08
CA TRP A 20 -48.37 -0.35 -0.82
C TRP A 20 -47.29 0.57 -1.39
N ALA A 21 -47.67 1.77 -1.83
CA ALA A 21 -46.72 2.78 -2.30
C ALA A 21 -45.75 3.25 -1.19
N VAL A 22 -46.23 3.42 0.05
CA VAL A 22 -45.38 3.82 1.18
C VAL A 22 -44.41 2.71 1.59
N VAL A 23 -44.85 1.44 1.57
CA VAL A 23 -43.98 0.30 1.88
C VAL A 23 -42.93 0.09 0.78
N ALA A 24 -43.30 0.22 -0.49
CA ALA A 24 -42.36 0.14 -1.61
C ALA A 24 -41.32 1.28 -1.56
N LEU A 25 -41.75 2.51 -1.24
CA LEU A 25 -40.84 3.63 -1.05
C LEU A 25 -39.89 3.41 0.13
N ALA A 26 -40.39 2.94 1.29
CA ALA A 26 -39.55 2.62 2.44
C ALA A 26 -38.53 1.49 2.15
N ALA A 27 -38.91 0.48 1.36
CA ALA A 27 -38.01 -0.58 0.94
C ALA A 27 -36.89 -0.09 -0.01
N VAL A 28 -37.20 0.87 -0.90
CA VAL A 28 -36.19 1.50 -1.77
C VAL A 28 -35.21 2.37 -0.97
N LEU A 29 -35.68 3.09 0.06
CA LEU A 29 -34.79 3.87 0.93
C LEU A 29 -33.89 3.00 1.82
N ALA A 30 -34.34 1.81 2.23
CA ALA A 30 -33.54 0.88 3.03
C ALA A 30 -32.36 0.26 2.26
N GLY A 31 -32.39 0.27 0.92
CA GLY A 31 -31.33 -0.25 0.05
C GLY A 31 -30.14 0.70 -0.17
N CYS A 32 -30.28 1.99 0.12
CA CYS A 32 -29.27 3.01 -0.18
C CYS A 32 -28.22 3.22 0.94
N GLY A 33 -28.28 2.48 2.04
CA GLY A 33 -27.49 2.75 3.25
C GLY A 33 -26.23 1.90 3.47
N HIS A 34 -25.94 0.90 2.62
CA HIS A 34 -24.86 -0.05 2.90
C HIS A 34 -23.63 0.17 1.99
N SER A 35 -22.76 1.09 2.40
CA SER A 35 -21.41 1.17 1.84
C SER A 35 -20.52 0.14 2.54
N PRO A 36 -19.75 -0.69 1.80
CA PRO A 36 -18.75 -1.56 2.40
C PRO A 36 -17.75 -0.76 3.25
N PRO A 37 -17.25 -1.33 4.37
CA PRO A 37 -16.25 -0.66 5.19
C PRO A 37 -14.94 -0.48 4.42
N THR A 38 -14.38 0.72 4.46
CA THR A 38 -13.04 1.00 3.92
C THR A 38 -11.98 0.28 4.73
N ARG A 39 -11.09 -0.46 4.06
CA ARG A 39 -9.95 -1.14 4.68
C ARG A 39 -8.69 -0.29 4.55
N TYR A 40 -7.85 -0.30 5.57
CA TYR A 40 -6.53 0.35 5.53
C TYR A 40 -5.43 -0.71 5.50
N VAL A 41 -4.49 -0.56 4.57
CA VAL A 41 -3.34 -1.46 4.44
C VAL A 41 -2.04 -0.73 4.74
N ALA A 42 -1.11 -1.45 5.37
CA ALA A 42 0.19 -0.94 5.76
C ALA A 42 1.32 -1.80 5.17
N LEU A 43 2.49 -1.18 5.05
CA LEU A 43 3.73 -1.90 4.73
C LEU A 43 4.41 -2.33 6.04
N SER A 44 5.03 -3.50 6.01
CA SER A 44 5.68 -4.10 7.17
C SER A 44 7.10 -4.49 6.81
N ALA A 45 8.04 -4.25 7.73
CA ALA A 45 9.39 -4.76 7.57
C ALA A 45 9.36 -6.30 7.53
N THR A 46 10.27 -6.85 6.76
CA THR A 46 10.42 -8.28 6.53
C THR A 46 11.76 -8.78 7.07
N PRO A 47 11.82 -10.03 7.54
CA PRO A 47 13.06 -10.59 8.07
C PRO A 47 14.23 -10.46 7.09
N ALA A 48 15.42 -10.21 7.62
CA ALA A 48 16.66 -10.16 6.85
C ALA A 48 16.91 -11.52 6.17
N THR A 49 17.17 -11.50 4.86
CA THR A 49 17.68 -12.70 4.15
C THR A 49 19.20 -12.77 4.26
N SER A 50 19.85 -11.61 4.38
CA SER A 50 21.29 -11.49 4.60
C SER A 50 21.57 -10.45 5.68
N ILE A 51 22.55 -10.72 6.55
CA ILE A 51 22.96 -9.81 7.62
C ILE A 51 24.43 -9.48 7.40
N ARG A 52 24.76 -8.19 7.35
CA ARG A 52 26.14 -7.70 7.32
C ARG A 52 26.55 -7.29 8.72
N ALA A 53 26.84 -8.27 9.57
CA ALA A 53 27.11 -8.04 10.99
C ALA A 53 28.55 -7.60 11.29
N ASP A 54 29.53 -8.06 10.51
CA ASP A 54 30.94 -8.03 10.91
C ASP A 54 31.77 -6.93 10.23
N GLU A 55 31.16 -6.11 9.37
CA GLU A 55 31.88 -5.08 8.63
C GLU A 55 31.52 -3.68 9.16
N PRO A 56 32.52 -2.85 9.52
CA PRO A 56 32.25 -1.49 9.95
C PRO A 56 31.68 -0.67 8.78
N ILE A 57 30.51 -0.09 8.99
CA ILE A 57 29.80 0.74 8.02
C ILE A 57 29.58 2.12 8.66
N GLU A 58 29.93 3.18 7.93
CA GLU A 58 29.58 4.54 8.38
C GLU A 58 28.06 4.70 8.48
N PRO A 59 27.55 5.46 9.48
CA PRO A 59 26.13 5.66 9.66
C PRO A 59 25.46 6.11 8.35
N VAL A 60 24.31 5.54 8.02
CA VAL A 60 23.52 5.91 6.86
C VAL A 60 22.12 6.32 7.28
N GLN A 61 21.61 7.40 6.72
CA GLN A 61 20.25 7.87 6.93
C GLN A 61 19.45 7.83 5.63
N LEU A 62 18.39 7.03 5.61
CA LEU A 62 17.40 7.06 4.54
C LEU A 62 16.60 8.36 4.64
N THR A 63 16.98 9.33 3.81
CA THR A 63 16.48 10.70 3.91
C THR A 63 15.16 10.86 3.15
N ALA A 64 15.08 10.24 1.97
CA ALA A 64 13.88 10.28 1.13
C ALA A 64 13.66 8.95 0.39
N VAL A 65 12.38 8.63 0.19
CA VAL A 65 11.91 7.72 -0.85
C VAL A 65 11.02 8.56 -1.76
N HIS A 66 11.45 8.79 -3.00
CA HIS A 66 10.63 9.49 -3.98
C HIS A 66 9.71 8.48 -4.67
N VAL A 67 8.41 8.78 -4.69
CA VAL A 67 7.38 7.94 -5.31
C VAL A 67 6.63 8.78 -6.34
N PRO A 68 6.35 8.24 -7.56
CA PRO A 68 5.50 8.92 -8.54
C PRO A 68 4.15 9.31 -7.93
N ALA A 69 3.65 10.50 -8.27
CA ALA A 69 2.43 11.06 -7.67
C ALA A 69 1.17 10.25 -8.03
N GLU A 70 1.23 9.47 -9.11
CA GLU A 70 0.19 8.54 -9.53
C GLU A 70 0.06 7.36 -8.56
N LEU A 71 1.16 6.96 -7.93
CA LEU A 71 1.23 5.87 -6.95
C LEU A 71 1.06 6.37 -5.50
N ASP A 72 1.52 7.59 -5.21
CA ASP A 72 1.43 8.21 -3.88
C ASP A 72 0.05 8.85 -3.64
N ARG A 73 -0.98 8.01 -3.67
CA ARG A 73 -2.38 8.39 -3.43
C ARG A 73 -2.93 7.70 -2.19
N PRO A 74 -4.05 8.16 -1.60
CA PRO A 74 -4.70 7.44 -0.51
C PRO A 74 -5.20 6.06 -0.93
N GLU A 75 -5.70 5.91 -2.16
CA GLU A 75 -6.19 4.63 -2.67
C GLU A 75 -5.04 3.70 -3.06
N VAL A 76 -5.27 2.39 -2.95
CA VAL A 76 -4.29 1.40 -3.38
C VAL A 76 -4.38 1.22 -4.90
N VAL A 77 -3.33 1.68 -5.58
CA VAL A 77 -3.23 1.73 -7.04
C VAL A 77 -2.48 0.49 -7.57
N VAL A 78 -3.10 -0.24 -8.50
CA VAL A 78 -2.50 -1.37 -9.23
C VAL A 78 -2.35 -0.98 -10.69
N GLN A 79 -1.14 -0.74 -11.16
CA GLN A 79 -0.89 -0.60 -12.60
C GLN A 79 -0.86 -1.99 -13.23
N ARG A 80 -1.83 -2.32 -14.08
CA ARG A 80 -1.98 -3.65 -14.72
C ARG A 80 -1.26 -3.75 -16.06
N SER A 81 -1.13 -2.63 -16.76
CA SER A 81 -0.38 -2.51 -18.01
C SER A 81 0.11 -1.08 -18.16
N ALA A 82 0.96 -0.82 -19.17
CA ALA A 82 1.58 0.48 -19.42
C ALA A 82 0.60 1.67 -19.40
N ASN A 83 -0.68 1.45 -19.77
CA ASN A 83 -1.70 2.50 -19.86
C ASN A 83 -2.98 2.17 -19.08
N ARG A 84 -2.95 1.21 -18.14
CA ARG A 84 -4.13 0.81 -17.37
C ARG A 84 -3.81 0.72 -15.88
N VAL A 85 -4.53 1.54 -15.13
CA VAL A 85 -4.51 1.56 -13.67
C VAL A 85 -5.83 1.02 -13.14
N TRP A 86 -5.76 0.15 -12.14
CA TRP A 86 -6.89 -0.33 -11.37
C TRP A 86 -6.78 0.21 -9.95
N ILE A 87 -7.86 0.77 -9.43
CA ILE A 87 -7.90 1.37 -8.10
C ILE A 87 -8.82 0.52 -7.24
N ASP A 88 -8.33 0.06 -6.07
CA ASP A 88 -9.16 -0.62 -5.08
C ASP A 88 -9.98 0.42 -4.31
N GLU A 89 -11.21 0.71 -4.75
CA GLU A 89 -12.08 1.69 -4.09
C GLU A 89 -12.42 1.31 -2.63
N GLY A 90 -12.29 0.03 -2.27
CA GLY A 90 -12.55 -0.48 -0.93
C GLY A 90 -11.34 -0.44 0.01
N ALA A 91 -10.16 -0.05 -0.48
CA ALA A 91 -8.93 -0.08 0.29
C ALA A 91 -8.07 1.17 0.10
N ARG A 92 -7.46 1.60 1.21
CA ARG A 92 -6.58 2.77 1.25
C ARG A 92 -5.25 2.42 1.92
N TRP A 93 -4.19 3.10 1.52
CA TRP A 93 -2.97 3.10 2.30
C TRP A 93 -3.22 3.73 3.67
N ALA A 94 -2.56 3.21 4.71
CA ALA A 94 -2.64 3.71 6.07
C ALA A 94 -2.01 5.11 6.26
N GLY A 95 -1.33 5.62 5.23
CA GLY A 95 -0.71 6.94 5.15
C GLY A 95 -0.08 7.15 3.77
N PRO A 96 0.65 8.26 3.56
CA PRO A 96 1.40 8.49 2.33
C PRO A 96 2.36 7.35 2.03
N LEU A 97 2.36 6.87 0.79
CA LEU A 97 3.10 5.68 0.38
C LEU A 97 4.60 5.92 0.50
N ASP A 98 5.08 7.11 0.13
CA ASP A 98 6.47 7.54 0.28
C ASP A 98 6.97 7.40 1.74
N ARG A 99 6.18 7.85 2.71
CA ARG A 99 6.49 7.78 4.14
C ARG A 99 6.44 6.36 4.67
N MET A 100 5.47 5.59 4.20
CA MET A 100 5.36 4.17 4.55
C MET A 100 6.56 3.39 4.04
N MET A 101 6.94 3.55 2.76
CA MET A 101 8.11 2.91 2.17
C MET A 101 9.39 3.35 2.88
N ARG A 102 9.56 4.65 3.16
CA ARG A 102 10.72 5.18 3.89
C ARG A 102 10.86 4.57 5.28
N ARG A 103 9.77 4.47 6.03
CA ARG A 103 9.78 3.88 7.37
C ARG A 103 10.08 2.38 7.32
N THR A 104 9.38 1.65 6.45
CA THR A 104 9.54 0.19 6.31
C THR A 104 10.96 -0.16 5.86
N LEU A 105 11.51 0.54 4.87
CA LEU A 105 12.86 0.29 4.40
C LEU A 105 13.93 0.61 5.45
N ALA A 106 13.75 1.66 6.26
CA ALA A 106 14.65 1.94 7.38
C ALA A 106 14.59 0.84 8.46
N GLN A 107 13.40 0.30 8.73
CA GLN A 107 13.22 -0.84 9.64
C GLN A 107 13.86 -2.12 9.08
N ASP A 108 13.74 -2.37 7.79
CA ASP A 108 14.42 -3.49 7.12
C ASP A 108 15.94 -3.37 7.25
N LEU A 109 16.50 -2.18 7.00
CA LEU A 109 17.93 -1.91 7.10
C LEU A 109 18.48 -2.10 8.53
N LEU A 110 17.70 -1.74 9.56
CA LEU A 110 18.08 -1.95 10.97
C LEU A 110 18.36 -3.41 11.30
N THR A 111 17.70 -4.35 10.62
CA THR A 111 17.89 -5.79 10.85
C THR A 111 19.00 -6.41 9.99
N ARG A 112 19.52 -5.66 9.01
CA ARG A 112 20.49 -6.14 8.01
C ARG A 112 21.89 -5.53 8.20
N LEU A 113 21.99 -4.41 8.90
CA LEU A 113 23.23 -3.68 9.14
C LEU A 113 23.65 -3.75 10.61
N PRO A 114 24.94 -3.48 10.93
CA PRO A 114 25.41 -3.50 12.30
C PRO A 114 24.69 -2.48 13.18
N PRO A 115 24.61 -2.71 14.51
CA PRO A 115 24.07 -1.74 15.45
C PRO A 115 24.73 -0.36 15.29
N GLY A 116 23.91 0.70 15.19
CA GLY A 116 24.38 2.08 15.02
C GLY A 116 24.69 2.48 13.56
N ALA A 117 24.68 1.55 12.61
CA ALA A 117 24.89 1.88 11.19
C ALA A 117 23.68 2.56 10.53
N VAL A 118 22.47 2.42 11.08
CA VAL A 118 21.26 3.05 10.55
C VAL A 118 20.81 4.18 11.45
N VAL A 119 20.70 5.39 10.89
CA VAL A 119 20.07 6.53 11.52
C VAL A 119 18.61 6.58 11.07
N LEU A 120 17.68 6.65 12.03
CA LEU A 120 16.25 6.68 11.72
C LEU A 120 15.89 7.91 10.86
N PRO A 121 14.90 7.81 9.96
CA PRO A 121 14.59 8.88 8.99
C PRO A 121 14.25 10.25 9.60
N ASP A 122 13.71 10.28 10.82
CA ASP A 122 13.31 11.50 11.52
C ASP A 122 14.20 11.82 12.74
N ALA A 123 15.29 11.07 12.93
CA ALA A 123 16.26 11.32 13.97
C ALA A 123 17.26 12.42 13.56
N PRO A 124 17.83 13.16 14.53
CA PRO A 124 18.96 14.06 14.27
C PRO A 124 20.09 13.32 13.57
N ARG A 125 20.68 13.96 12.55
CA ARG A 125 21.77 13.39 11.75
C ARG A 125 23.13 13.61 12.45
N PRO A 126 23.82 12.56 12.91
CA PRO A 126 25.19 12.69 13.42
C PRO A 126 26.17 13.17 12.34
N PRO A 127 27.34 13.72 12.72
CA PRO A 127 28.43 13.99 11.79
C PRO A 127 28.80 12.75 10.96
N ASP A 128 29.22 12.97 9.73
CA ASP A 128 29.72 11.93 8.81
C ASP A 128 28.71 10.85 8.41
N THR A 129 27.43 11.05 8.75
CA THR A 129 26.32 10.22 8.27
C THR A 129 26.13 10.36 6.76
N ARG A 130 26.15 9.23 6.06
CA ARG A 130 25.86 9.13 4.63
C ARG A 130 24.37 9.33 4.36
N THR A 131 24.05 10.03 3.28
CA THR A 131 22.67 10.24 2.82
C THR A 131 22.29 9.09 1.89
N LEU A 132 21.24 8.35 2.21
CA LEU A 132 20.61 7.40 1.30
C LEU A 132 19.30 7.99 0.75
N VAL A 133 19.16 7.97 -0.56
CA VAL A 133 17.93 8.34 -1.28
C VAL A 133 17.51 7.17 -2.16
N VAL A 134 16.23 6.83 -2.11
CA VAL A 134 15.61 5.86 -3.03
C VAL A 134 14.62 6.60 -3.91
N THR A 135 14.60 6.28 -5.19
CA THR A 135 13.64 6.79 -6.17
C THR A 135 12.94 5.61 -6.79
N VAL A 136 11.63 5.53 -6.61
CA VAL A 136 10.75 4.59 -7.31
C VAL A 136 10.53 5.14 -8.72
N LEU A 137 10.83 4.31 -9.71
CA LEU A 137 10.66 4.63 -11.13
C LEU A 137 9.29 4.14 -11.61
N ASP A 138 8.94 2.90 -11.26
CA ASP A 138 7.66 2.29 -11.61
C ASP A 138 7.27 1.18 -10.63
N VAL A 139 5.96 0.97 -10.48
CA VAL A 139 5.39 -0.18 -9.78
C VAL A 139 4.19 -0.69 -10.56
N HIS A 140 4.30 -1.90 -11.11
CA HIS A 140 3.21 -2.53 -11.84
C HIS A 140 3.02 -3.98 -11.43
N ALA A 141 1.80 -4.48 -11.58
CA ALA A 141 1.46 -5.88 -11.41
C ALA A 141 0.93 -6.44 -12.73
N ASP A 142 1.57 -7.46 -13.27
CA ASP A 142 1.10 -8.11 -14.49
C ASP A 142 -0.15 -8.98 -14.24
N ASP A 143 -0.76 -9.44 -15.33
CA ASP A 143 -1.91 -10.37 -15.28
C ASP A 143 -1.51 -11.77 -14.79
N GLY A 144 -0.20 -12.09 -14.78
CA GLY A 144 0.36 -13.32 -14.22
C GLY A 144 0.48 -13.31 -12.70
N GLY A 145 0.15 -12.18 -12.05
CA GLY A 145 0.25 -12.05 -10.60
C GLY A 145 1.68 -11.78 -10.13
N THR A 146 2.52 -11.14 -10.94
CA THR A 146 3.84 -10.67 -10.52
C THR A 146 3.80 -9.17 -10.33
N LEU A 147 4.15 -8.69 -9.14
CA LEU A 147 4.37 -7.28 -8.86
C LEU A 147 5.85 -6.94 -9.06
N THR A 148 6.13 -5.97 -9.91
CA THR A 148 7.46 -5.47 -10.25
C THR A 148 7.64 -4.07 -9.67
N LEU A 149 8.77 -3.85 -9.00
CA LEU A 149 9.27 -2.53 -8.62
C LEU A 149 10.51 -2.24 -9.44
N GLU A 150 10.51 -1.10 -10.12
CA GLU A 150 11.69 -0.49 -10.69
C GLU A 150 12.10 0.69 -9.80
N ALA A 151 13.36 0.70 -9.37
CA ALA A 151 13.86 1.72 -8.47
C ALA A 151 15.34 2.01 -8.70
N ALA A 152 15.77 3.20 -8.30
CA ALA A 152 17.16 3.56 -8.16
C ALA A 152 17.43 3.93 -6.70
N TRP A 153 18.63 3.62 -6.21
CA TRP A 153 19.09 4.12 -4.92
C TRP A 153 20.48 4.73 -5.06
N THR A 154 20.71 5.79 -4.30
CA THR A 154 21.96 6.56 -4.32
C THR A 154 22.39 6.85 -2.90
N VAL A 155 23.68 6.67 -2.65
CA VAL A 155 24.35 6.99 -1.40
C VAL A 155 25.28 8.16 -1.64
N LEU A 156 25.12 9.23 -0.86
CA LEU A 156 25.98 10.40 -0.85
C LEU A 156 26.82 10.41 0.42
N ALA A 157 28.09 10.80 0.30
CA ALA A 157 29.03 10.88 1.41
C ALA A 157 29.96 12.10 1.27
N GLY A 158 30.56 12.50 2.39
CA GLY A 158 31.56 13.57 2.44
C GLY A 158 30.98 14.98 2.55
N ARG A 159 31.88 15.96 2.67
CA ARG A 159 31.58 17.40 2.70
C ARG A 159 32.52 18.12 1.71
N PRO A 160 32.05 18.60 0.55
CA PRO A 160 30.67 18.54 0.04
C PRO A 160 30.22 17.11 -0.28
N GLU A 161 28.91 16.86 -0.24
CA GLU A 161 28.33 15.55 -0.56
C GLU A 161 28.63 15.16 -2.02
N ARG A 162 29.08 13.92 -2.20
CA ARG A 162 29.31 13.30 -3.51
C ARG A 162 28.72 11.90 -3.54
N VAL A 163 28.32 11.44 -4.73
CA VAL A 163 27.84 10.07 -4.94
C VAL A 163 28.98 9.09 -4.61
N SER A 164 28.76 8.25 -3.60
CA SER A 164 29.67 7.16 -3.23
C SER A 164 29.21 5.81 -3.77
N ALA A 165 27.90 5.63 -3.96
CA ALA A 165 27.33 4.45 -4.60
C ALA A 165 25.99 4.82 -5.25
N SER A 166 25.67 4.21 -6.39
CA SER A 166 24.37 4.34 -7.04
C SER A 166 24.07 3.09 -7.84
N ARG A 167 22.83 2.60 -7.78
CA ARG A 167 22.37 1.46 -8.57
C ARG A 167 20.90 1.60 -8.93
N GLU A 168 20.58 1.16 -10.15
CA GLU A 168 19.22 0.83 -10.57
C GLU A 168 18.93 -0.65 -10.29
N THR A 169 17.68 -0.99 -10.02
CA THR A 169 17.25 -2.35 -9.73
C THR A 169 15.80 -2.58 -10.15
N THR A 170 15.53 -3.82 -10.53
CA THR A 170 14.19 -4.33 -10.80
C THR A 170 13.97 -5.54 -9.91
N LEU A 171 12.93 -5.48 -9.07
CA LEU A 171 12.60 -6.51 -8.08
C LEU A 171 11.17 -6.97 -8.27
N THR A 172 10.94 -8.29 -8.22
CA THR A 172 9.64 -8.89 -8.52
C THR A 172 9.15 -9.79 -7.40
N ALA A 173 7.90 -9.65 -6.96
CA ALA A 173 7.27 -10.54 -5.98
C ALA A 173 5.96 -11.11 -6.52
N SER A 174 5.69 -12.38 -6.20
CA SER A 174 4.41 -12.99 -6.54
C SER A 174 3.29 -12.43 -5.66
N LEU A 175 2.20 -12.03 -6.29
CA LEU A 175 0.92 -11.75 -5.65
C LEU A 175 0.24 -13.09 -5.37
N THR A 176 0.27 -13.51 -4.12
CA THR A 176 -0.36 -14.77 -3.69
C THR A 176 -1.86 -14.76 -3.88
N GLN A 177 -2.48 -13.58 -3.86
CA GLN A 177 -3.91 -13.31 -4.02
C GLN A 177 -4.13 -11.96 -4.71
N HIS A 178 -5.37 -11.66 -5.05
CA HIS A 178 -5.77 -10.34 -5.58
C HIS A 178 -6.10 -9.36 -4.44
N GLY A 179 -5.94 -8.06 -4.71
CA GLY A 179 -6.39 -6.97 -3.85
C GLY A 179 -5.29 -6.31 -3.01
N ALA A 180 -5.66 -5.22 -2.34
CA ALA A 180 -4.74 -4.34 -1.65
C ALA A 180 -3.83 -5.00 -0.60
N ALA A 181 -4.35 -5.98 0.16
CA ALA A 181 -3.57 -6.66 1.20
C ALA A 181 -2.42 -7.51 0.61
N ALA A 182 -2.70 -8.23 -0.49
CA ALA A 182 -1.69 -9.02 -1.18
C ALA A 182 -0.64 -8.12 -1.83
N GLN A 183 -1.04 -6.97 -2.38
CA GLN A 183 -0.13 -5.96 -2.91
C GLN A 183 0.77 -5.37 -1.83
N ALA A 184 0.21 -4.98 -0.68
CA ALA A 184 0.98 -4.46 0.44
C ALA A 184 2.01 -5.49 0.94
N ALA A 185 1.63 -6.76 1.00
CA ALA A 185 2.53 -7.86 1.36
C ALA A 185 3.65 -8.06 0.33
N ALA A 186 3.32 -8.06 -0.98
CA ALA A 186 4.30 -8.19 -2.06
C ALA A 186 5.27 -7.01 -2.09
N LEU A 187 4.78 -5.78 -1.93
CA LEU A 187 5.60 -4.58 -1.86
C LEU A 187 6.51 -4.59 -0.62
N SER A 188 6.00 -5.06 0.53
CA SER A 188 6.81 -5.27 1.73
C SER A 188 7.97 -6.26 1.47
N ALA A 189 7.70 -7.39 0.81
CA ALA A 189 8.72 -8.36 0.45
C ALA A 189 9.76 -7.84 -0.57
N ILE A 190 9.33 -6.98 -1.49
CA ILE A 190 10.23 -6.27 -2.40
C ILE A 190 11.12 -5.28 -1.63
N LEU A 191 10.57 -4.50 -0.72
CA LEU A 191 11.34 -3.56 0.10
C LEU A 191 12.39 -4.27 0.95
N GLY A 192 12.07 -5.44 1.50
CA GLY A 192 13.05 -6.28 2.20
C GLY A 192 14.23 -6.68 1.32
N ARG A 193 13.98 -7.10 0.07
CA ARG A 193 15.04 -7.44 -0.89
C ARG A 193 15.81 -6.22 -1.37
N LEU A 194 15.14 -5.07 -1.51
CA LEU A 194 15.81 -3.80 -1.78
C LEU A 194 16.75 -3.45 -0.62
N ALA A 195 16.34 -3.67 0.63
CA ALA A 195 17.19 -3.48 1.79
C ALA A 195 18.39 -4.43 1.80
N ASP A 196 18.21 -5.69 1.39
CA ASP A 196 19.33 -6.64 1.21
C ASP A 196 20.33 -6.11 0.16
N GLN A 197 19.84 -5.62 -1.00
CA GLN A 197 20.70 -5.05 -2.05
C GLN A 197 21.42 -3.78 -1.61
N ILE A 198 20.73 -2.88 -0.90
CA ILE A 198 21.33 -1.66 -0.35
C ILE A 198 22.40 -2.04 0.68
N ALA A 199 22.10 -2.95 1.61
CA ALA A 199 23.05 -3.38 2.63
C ALA A 199 24.32 -3.99 2.03
N ALA A 200 24.19 -4.80 0.98
CA ALA A 200 25.32 -5.36 0.24
C ALA A 200 26.07 -4.29 -0.59
N GLY A 201 25.35 -3.29 -1.10
CA GLY A 201 25.91 -2.24 -1.96
C GLY A 201 26.54 -1.06 -1.22
N LEU A 202 26.39 -0.97 0.10
CA LEU A 202 27.03 0.07 0.90
C LEU A 202 28.55 -0.11 0.93
N PRO A 203 29.35 0.94 0.68
CA PRO A 203 30.80 0.84 0.83
C PRO A 203 31.17 0.66 2.31
N PRO A 204 32.27 -0.06 2.64
CA PRO A 204 32.80 -0.09 4.00
C PRO A 204 33.15 1.31 4.53
N ARG A 205 33.38 1.37 5.84
CA ARG A 205 34.02 2.51 6.50
C ARG A 205 35.48 2.65 6.08
#